data_AF-A0A7C2E6N0-F1
#
_entry.id   AF-A0A7C2E6N0-F1
#
_cell.length_a   1.000
_cell.length_b   1.000
_cell.length_c   1.000
_cell.angle_alpha   90.00
_cell.angle_beta   90.00
_cell.angle_gamma   90.00
#
_symmetry.space_group_name_H-M   'P 1'
#
loop_
_entity.id
_entity.type
_entity.pdbx_description
1 polymer ?
#
loop_
_entity_poly.entity_id
_entity_poly.type
_entity_poly.pdbx_seq_one_letter_code
_entity_poly.pdbx_strand_id
1 'polypeptide(L)' 'MTAITDFASLLAAARAQPTPQRLLFAFCQRRLHDDHTVQEAERFAAGEGGILQPILCVDKT' A
#
# COMPACT_ATOMS: atom_id res chain seq x y z
N MET A 1 5.39 5.92 -24.59
CA MET A 1 4.96 5.84 -23.18
C MET A 1 4.60 4.40 -22.88
N THR A 2 5.25 3.78 -21.89
CA THR A 2 4.84 2.46 -21.41
C THR A 2 3.62 2.65 -20.52
N ALA A 3 2.46 2.10 -20.92
CA ALA A 3 1.29 2.09 -20.04
C ALA A 3 1.57 1.18 -18.84
N ILE A 4 1.24 1.64 -17.63
CA ILE A 4 1.36 0.87 -16.39
C ILE A 4 -0.04 0.38 -16.04
N THR A 5 -0.30 -0.91 -16.26
CA THR A 5 -1.62 -1.52 -16.08
C THR A 5 -1.64 -2.61 -15.01
N ASP A 6 -0.46 -3.07 -14.60
CA ASP A 6 -0.26 -4.12 -13.62
C ASP A 6 1.12 -4.00 -12.96
N PHE A 7 1.43 -4.92 -12.05
CA PHE A 7 2.71 -4.91 -11.36
C PHE A 7 3.90 -5.19 -12.27
N ALA A 8 3.76 -6.08 -13.27
CA ALA A 8 4.85 -6.42 -14.18
C ALA A 8 5.23 -5.24 -15.09
N SER A 9 4.23 -4.54 -15.62
CA SER A 9 4.40 -3.31 -16.42
C SER A 9 4.99 -2.17 -15.59
N LEU A 10 4.62 -2.04 -14.30
CA LEU A 10 5.28 -1.12 -13.37
C LEU A 10 6.78 -1.43 -13.24
N LEU A 11 7.14 -2.70 -13.00
CA LEU A 11 8.54 -3.12 -12.88
C LEU A 11 9.33 -2.86 -14.18
N ALA A 12 8.73 -3.16 -15.33
CA ALA A 12 9.35 -2.92 -16.63
C ALA A 12 9.58 -1.42 -16.87
N ALA A 13 8.60 -0.57 -16.57
CA ALA A 13 8.70 0.88 -16.71
C ALA A 13 9.76 1.48 -15.76
N ALA A 14 9.85 0.98 -14.52
CA ALA A 14 10.84 1.39 -13.53
C ALA A 14 12.28 1.07 -13.96
N ARG A 15 12.50 -0.11 -14.56
CA ARG A 15 13.81 -0.54 -15.07
C ARG A 15 14.24 0.20 -16.34
N ALA A 16 13.28 0.68 -17.13
CA ALA A 16 13.54 1.39 -18.39
C ALA A 16 13.93 2.87 -18.21
N GLN A 17 13.89 3.40 -16.98
CA GLN A 17 14.30 4.77 -16.71
C GLN A 17 15.83 4.94 -16.87
N PRO A 18 16.32 6.10 -17.35
CA PRO A 18 17.76 6.36 -17.49
C PRO A 18 18.55 6.15 -16.19
N THR A 19 17.92 6.47 -15.05
CA THR A 19 18.38 6.08 -13.72
C THR A 19 17.40 5.03 -13.17
N PRO A 20 17.85 3.80 -12.88
CA PRO A 20 16.98 2.75 -12.33
C PRO A 20 16.25 3.22 -11.08
N GLN A 21 14.92 3.03 -11.07
CA GLN A 21 14.09 3.45 -9.93
C GLN A 21 14.20 2.45 -8.79
N ARG A 22 14.34 2.95 -7.56
CA ARG A 22 14.19 2.14 -6.33
C ARG A 22 12.72 2.08 -5.97
N LEU A 23 12.23 0.88 -5.70
CA LEU A 23 10.82 0.67 -5.33
C LEU A 23 10.72 0.37 -3.84
N LEU A 24 10.02 1.23 -3.13
CA LEU A 24 9.70 1.05 -1.72
C LEU A 24 8.30 0.45 -1.59
N PHE A 25 8.21 -0.69 -0.93
CA PHE A 25 6.93 -1.36 -0.67
C PHE A 25 6.55 -1.20 0.79
N ALA A 26 5.39 -0.60 1.04
CA ALA A 26 4.76 -0.58 2.36
C ALA A 26 3.60 -1.58 2.36
N PHE A 27 3.74 -2.66 3.12
CA PHE A 27 2.64 -3.56 3.41
C PHE A 27 1.88 -3.01 4.61
N CYS A 28 0.58 -2.84 4.44
CA CYS A 28 -0.28 -2.29 5.48
C CYS A 28 -1.33 -3.31 5.91
N GLN A 29 -1.65 -3.29 7.21
CA GLN A 29 -2.79 -4.00 7.75
C GLN A 29 -3.91 -3.00 8.06
N ARG A 30 -5.15 -3.42 7.81
CA ARG A 30 -6.34 -2.68 8.26
C ARG A 30 -6.41 -2.73 9.79
N ARG A 31 -6.47 -1.57 10.44
CA ARG A 31 -6.50 -1.43 11.91
C ARG A 31 -7.57 -0.42 12.32
N LEU A 32 -8.12 -0.58 13.52
CA LEU A 32 -8.93 0.45 14.15
C LEU A 32 -7.99 1.40 14.90
N HIS A 33 -8.20 2.70 14.78
CA HIS A 33 -7.35 3.69 15.47
C HIS A 33 -7.76 3.81 16.94
N ASP A 34 -6.85 4.35 17.76
CA ASP A 34 -7.02 4.34 19.22
C ASP A 34 -8.22 5.19 19.67
N ASP A 35 -8.42 6.36 19.06
CA ASP A 35 -9.51 7.31 19.40
C ASP A 35 -10.84 7.07 18.67
N HIS A 36 -11.17 5.81 18.34
CA HIS A 36 -12.36 5.49 17.52
C HIS A 36 -13.68 5.67 18.29
N THR A 37 -14.73 5.96 17.54
CA THR A 37 -16.12 5.91 18.03
C THR A 37 -16.69 4.49 17.99
N VAL A 38 -17.77 4.24 18.75
CA VAL A 38 -18.47 2.94 18.75
C VAL A 38 -18.92 2.55 17.34
N GLN A 39 -19.46 3.50 16.58
CA GLN A 39 -19.92 3.28 15.22
C GLN A 39 -18.76 2.92 14.26
N GLU A 40 -17.56 3.46 14.48
CA GLU A 40 -16.37 3.08 13.73
C GLU A 40 -15.90 1.66 14.07
N ALA A 41 -16.01 1.24 15.33
CA ALA A 41 -15.72 -0.15 15.72
C ALA A 41 -16.69 -1.14 15.05
N GLU A 42 -17.98 -0.82 15.01
CA GLU A 42 -19.00 -1.66 14.35
C GLU A 42 -18.74 -1.80 12.85
N ARG A 43 -18.48 -0.69 12.15
CA ARG A 43 -18.10 -0.72 10.73
C ARG A 43 -16.81 -1.51 10.52
N PHE A 44 -15.81 -1.29 11.36
CA PHE A 44 -14.54 -2.00 11.29
C PHE A 44 -14.72 -3.52 11.43
N ALA A 45 -15.61 -3.96 12.33
CA ALA A 45 -15.97 -5.37 12.50
C ALA A 45 -16.73 -5.93 11.29
N ALA A 46 -17.55 -5.12 10.63
CA ALA A 46 -18.21 -5.46 9.35
C ALA A 46 -17.27 -5.49 8.14
N GLY A 47 -15.98 -5.17 8.32
CA GLY A 47 -14.99 -5.13 7.24
C GLY A 47 -14.89 -3.76 6.54
N GLU A 48 -15.59 -2.75 7.04
CA GLU A 48 -15.65 -1.41 6.46
C GLU A 48 -14.82 -0.40 7.27
N GLY A 49 -14.08 0.48 6.58
CA GLY A 49 -13.28 1.51 7.24
C GLY A 49 -12.09 0.98 8.06
N GLY A 50 -11.59 1.83 8.95
CA GLY A 50 -10.30 1.67 9.62
C GLY A 50 -9.17 2.43 8.90
N ILE A 51 -7.98 2.34 9.48
CA ILE A 51 -6.75 2.93 8.93
C ILE A 51 -5.86 1.85 8.32
N LEU A 52 -4.98 2.26 7.42
CA LEU A 52 -3.89 1.42 6.92
C LEU A 52 -2.65 1.65 7.78
N GLN A 53 -2.36 0.71 8.67
CA GLN A 53 -1.15 0.75 9.49
C GLN A 53 -0.03 0.00 8.76
N PRO A 54 1.12 0.63 8.46
CA PRO A 54 2.28 -0.08 7.93
C PRO A 54 2.74 -1.16 8.91
N ILE A 55 2.92 -2.38 8.41
CA ILE A 55 3.41 -3.53 9.17
C ILE A 55 4.79 -3.99 8.69
N LEU A 56 5.14 -3.67 7.44
CA LEU A 56 6.45 -3.99 6.87
C LEU A 56 6.79 -2.99 5.77
N CYS A 57 7.98 -2.43 5.83
CA CYS A 57 8.56 -1.65 4.74
C CYS A 57 9.70 -2.47 4.13
N VAL A 58 9.60 -2.80 2.84
CA VAL A 58 10.65 -3.51 2.12
C VAL A 58 11.27 -2.56 1.11
N ASP A 59 12.58 -2.40 1.25
CA ASP A 59 13.44 -1.77 0.25
C ASP A 59 14.05 -2.87 -0.61
N LYS A 60 13.77 -2.84 -1.92
CA LYS A 60 14.35 -3.77 -2.88
C LYS A 60 15.07 -2.99 -3.97
N THR A 61 16.37 -3.25 -4.08
CA THR A 61 17.23 -2.87 -5.20
C THR A 61 17.22 -3.93 -6.27
#